data_AF-A0A6N7TNP0-F1
#
_entry.id   AF-A0A6N7TNP0-F1
#
_cell.length_a   1.000
_cell.length_b   1.000
_cell.length_c   1.000
_cell.angle_alpha   90.00
_cell.angle_beta   90.00
_cell.angle_gamma   90.00
#
_symmetry.space_group_name_H-M   'P 1'
#
loop_
_entity.id
_entity.type
_entity.pdbx_description
1 polymer ?
#
loop_
_entity_poly.entity_id
_entity_poly.type
_entity_poly.pdbx_seq_one_letter_code
_entity_poly.pdbx_strand_id
1 'polypeptide(L)' 'MTAKKHLKMTNPGEVRRAMTRVSNMVLNGEITPQQANALIYAGNAVLSSIRADEQERRLTELERKLDELEGVADDE' A
#
# COMPACT_ATOMS: atom_id res chain seq x y z
N MET A 1 -9.44 -29.91 8.58
CA MET A 1 -9.63 -28.50 8.99
C MET A 1 -9.33 -27.60 7.81
N THR A 2 -10.30 -26.81 7.35
CA THR A 2 -10.08 -25.84 6.26
C THR A 2 -9.15 -24.74 6.78
N ALA A 3 -7.95 -24.63 6.21
CA ALA A 3 -7.02 -23.56 6.58
C ALA A 3 -7.70 -22.20 6.40
N LYS A 4 -7.76 -21.38 7.46
CA LYS A 4 -8.29 -20.01 7.37
C LYS A 4 -7.45 -19.25 6.36
N LYS A 5 -8.07 -18.81 5.27
CA LYS A 5 -7.39 -17.98 4.26
C LYS A 5 -7.20 -16.58 4.82
N HIS A 6 -5.95 -16.15 4.94
CA HIS A 6 -5.60 -14.78 5.32
C HIS A 6 -5.43 -13.91 4.06
N LEU A 7 -5.99 -12.69 4.08
CA LEU A 7 -5.71 -11.68 3.06
C LEU A 7 -4.37 -11.00 3.43
N LYS A 8 -3.32 -11.27 2.66
CA LYS A 8 -2.08 -10.50 2.75
C LYS A 8 -2.24 -9.19 1.98
N MET A 9 -1.76 -8.10 2.58
CA MET A 9 -1.82 -6.74 2.04
C MET A 9 -0.50 -6.01 2.34
N THR A 10 0.65 -6.67 2.19
CA THR A 10 1.95 -6.07 2.57
C THR A 10 2.58 -5.21 1.47
N ASN A 11 2.11 -5.36 0.24
CA ASN A 11 2.57 -4.59 -0.91
C ASN A 11 1.42 -4.35 -1.89
N PRO A 12 1.56 -3.41 -2.84
CA PRO A 12 0.48 -3.06 -3.76
C PRO A 12 -0.02 -4.24 -4.62
N GLY A 13 0.87 -5.18 -4.98
CA GLY A 13 0.51 -6.37 -5.74
C GLY A 13 -0.34 -7.35 -4.95
N GLU A 14 -0.08 -7.50 -3.66
CA GLU A 14 -0.91 -8.28 -2.76
C GLU A 14 -2.28 -7.64 -2.51
N VAL A 15 -2.33 -6.32 -2.34
CA VAL A 15 -3.61 -5.59 -2.22
C VAL A 15 -4.46 -5.78 -3.48
N ARG A 16 -3.89 -5.65 -4.68
CA ARG A 16 -4.61 -5.91 -5.94
C ARG A 16 -5.19 -7.33 -5.98
N ARG A 17 -4.40 -8.36 -5.65
CA ARG A 17 -4.86 -9.75 -5.58
C ARG A 17 -5.92 -9.98 -4.50
N ALA A 18 -5.86 -9.26 -3.39
CA ALA A 18 -6.88 -9.29 -2.35
C ALA A 18 -8.19 -8.68 -2.87
N MET A 19 -8.15 -7.53 -3.52
CA MET A 19 -9.34 -6.87 -4.08
C MET A 19 -10.02 -7.71 -5.16
N THR A 20 -9.26 -8.34 -6.06
CA THR A 20 -9.83 -9.28 -7.05
C THR A 20 -10.59 -10.42 -6.37
N ARG A 21 -10.05 -10.98 -5.28
CA ARG A 21 -10.74 -12.03 -4.50
C ARG A 21 -12.02 -11.49 -3.86
N VAL A 22 -11.97 -10.32 -3.23
CA VAL A 22 -13.14 -9.68 -2.63
C VAL A 22 -14.23 -9.46 -3.68
N SER A 23 -13.90 -8.95 -4.87
CA SER A 23 -14.86 -8.78 -5.97
C SER A 23 -15.52 -10.10 -6.37
N ASN A 24 -14.74 -11.19 -6.51
CA ASN A 24 -15.28 -12.51 -6.84
C ASN A 24 -16.18 -13.05 -5.73
N MET A 25 -15.80 -12.86 -4.46
CA MET A 25 -16.62 -13.28 -3.31
C MET A 25 -17.97 -12.54 -3.28
N VAL A 26 -18.01 -11.27 -3.66
CA VAL A 26 -19.28 -10.53 -3.80
C VAL A 26 -20.12 -11.08 -4.95
N LEU A 27 -19.52 -11.28 -6.13
CA LEU A 27 -20.21 -11.80 -7.31
C LEU A 27 -20.80 -13.20 -7.08
N ASN A 28 -20.11 -14.04 -6.31
CA ASN A 28 -20.57 -15.38 -5.94
C ASN A 28 -21.52 -15.40 -4.73
N GLY A 29 -21.80 -14.25 -4.11
CA GLY A 29 -22.66 -14.18 -2.92
C GLY A 29 -22.02 -14.75 -1.64
N GLU A 30 -20.70 -14.93 -1.61
CA GLU A 30 -19.96 -15.45 -0.45
C GLU A 30 -19.83 -14.42 0.68
N ILE A 31 -19.85 -13.12 0.35
CA ILE A 31 -19.85 -12.00 1.30
C ILE A 31 -20.85 -10.93 0.89
N THR A 32 -21.31 -10.16 1.87
CA THR A 32 -22.22 -9.03 1.60
C THR A 32 -21.47 -7.84 1.00
N PRO A 33 -22.16 -6.95 0.27
CA PRO A 33 -21.58 -5.69 -0.18
C PRO A 33 -20.99 -4.85 0.96
N GLN A 34 -21.61 -4.87 2.14
CA GLN A 34 -21.11 -4.16 3.32
C GLN A 34 -19.79 -4.74 3.82
N GLN A 35 -19.65 -6.07 3.87
CA GLN A 35 -18.38 -6.73 4.21
C GLN A 35 -17.29 -6.41 3.18
N ALA A 36 -17.63 -6.41 1.90
CA ALA A 36 -16.70 -6.07 0.83
C ALA A 36 -16.23 -4.61 0.91
N ASN A 37 -17.13 -3.66 1.18
CA ASN A 37 -16.79 -2.25 1.34
C ASN A 37 -15.81 -2.02 2.49
N ALA A 38 -15.97 -2.72 3.62
CA ALA A 38 -15.02 -2.66 4.72
C ALA A 38 -13.62 -3.16 4.32
N LEU A 39 -13.54 -4.25 3.54
CA LEU A 39 -12.28 -4.78 3.03
C LEU A 39 -11.61 -3.86 2.01
N ILE A 40 -12.40 -3.23 1.14
CA ILE A 40 -11.91 -2.24 0.17
C ILE A 40 -11.35 -1.02 0.90
N TYR A 41 -12.04 -0.54 1.94
CA TYR A 41 -11.56 0.57 2.75
C TYR A 41 -10.22 0.26 3.42
N ALA A 42 -10.09 -0.93 4.02
CA ALA A 42 -8.82 -1.40 4.58
C ALA A 42 -7.72 -1.48 3.51
N GLY A 43 -8.03 -2.02 2.33
CA GLY A 43 -7.10 -2.08 1.20
C GLY A 43 -6.62 -0.70 0.74
N ASN A 44 -7.52 0.28 0.69
CA ASN A 44 -7.18 1.66 0.34
C ASN A 44 -6.29 2.32 1.40
N ALA A 45 -6.58 2.11 2.69
CA ALA A 45 -5.75 2.63 3.79
C ALA A 45 -4.32 2.08 3.73
N VAL A 46 -4.17 0.78 3.45
CA VAL A 46 -2.87 0.14 3.26
C VAL A 46 -2.13 0.72 2.05
N LEU A 47 -2.79 0.90 0.91
CA LEU A 47 -2.16 1.49 -0.27
C LEU A 47 -1.69 2.93 -0.03
N SER A 48 -2.47 3.71 0.72
CA SER A 48 -2.08 5.06 1.12
C SER A 48 -0.86 5.06 2.03
N SER A 49 -0.79 4.16 3.01
CA SER A 49 0.39 4.00 3.88
C SER A 49 1.63 3.60 3.06
N ILE A 50 1.54 2.61 2.17
CA ILE A 50 2.67 2.21 1.33
C ILE A 50 3.17 3.37 0.46
N ARG A 51 2.26 4.18 -0.07
CA ARG A 51 2.62 5.36 -0.87
C ARG A 51 3.30 6.42 -0.03
N ALA A 52 2.82 6.67 1.19
CA ALA A 52 3.42 7.61 2.12
C ALA A 52 4.86 7.19 2.47
N ASP A 53 5.07 5.91 2.81
CA ASP A 53 6.41 5.37 3.13
C ASP A 53 7.39 5.53 1.96
N GLU A 54 6.93 5.28 0.72
CA GLU A 54 7.75 5.45 -0.49
C GLU A 54 8.05 6.92 -0.77
N GLN A 55 7.09 7.81 -0.55
CA GLN A 55 7.29 9.26 -0.70
C GLN A 55 8.26 9.80 0.34
N GLU A 56 8.15 9.37 1.59
CA GLU A 56 9.07 9.75 2.67
C GLU A 56 10.51 9.34 2.35
N ARG A 57 10.72 8.10 1.87
CA ARG A 57 12.04 7.63 1.43
C ARG A 57 12.64 8.50 0.32
N ARG A 58 11.83 8.86 -0.68
CA ARG A 58 12.27 9.71 -1.78
C ARG A 58 12.59 11.13 -1.32
N LEU A 59 11.80 11.67 -0.39
CA LEU A 59 12.06 12.97 0.23
C LEU A 59 13.40 12.95 0.96
N THR A 60 13.65 11.95 1.82
CA THR A 60 14.94 11.83 2.52
C THR A 60 16.12 11.68 1.56
N GLU A 61 15.96 10.94 0.45
CA GLU A 61 17.02 10.83 -0.56
C GLU A 61 17.28 12.18 -1.28
N LEU A 62 16.23 12.95 -1.56
CA LEU A 62 16.33 14.27 -2.17
C LEU A 62 16.96 15.30 -1.23
N GLU A 63 16.55 15.31 0.05
CA GLU A 63 17.13 16.16 1.10
C GLU A 63 18.64 15.91 1.21
N ARG A 64 19.05 14.63 1.27
CA ARG A 64 20.48 14.29 1.33
C ARG A 64 21.26 14.77 0.10
N LYS A 65 20.69 14.64 -1.11
CA LYS A 65 21.34 15.13 -2.34
C LYS A 65 21.42 16.65 -2.37
N LEU A 66 20.44 17.34 -1.78
CA LEU A 66 20.46 18.80 -1.67
C LEU A 66 21.57 19.25 -0.71
N ASP A 67 21.68 18.63 0.46
CA ASP A 67 22.74 18.90 1.43
C ASP A 67 24.14 18.66 0.83
N GLU A 68 24.30 17.58 0.04
CA GLU A 68 25.54 17.29 -0.68
C GLU A 68 25.90 18.40 -1.71
N LEU A 69 24.90 18.98 -2.39
CA LEU A 69 25.13 20.06 -3.36
C LEU A 69 25.41 21.40 -2.68
N GLU A 70 24.72 21.72 -1.59
CA GLU A 70 24.94 22.93 -0.82
C GLU A 70 26.32 22.90 -0.13
N GLY A 71 26.71 21.77 0.44
CA GLY A 71 28.04 21.60 1.05
C GLY A 71 29.19 21.68 0.05
N VAL A 72 28.97 21.33 -1.22
CA VAL A 72 29.96 21.51 -2.30
C VAL A 72 30.10 22.99 -2.70
N ALA A 73 29.06 23.81 -2.54
CA ALA A 73 29.09 25.23 -2.87
C ALA A 73 29.84 26.08 -1.83
N ASP A 74 30.03 25.58 -0.61
CA ASP A 74 30.78 26.27 0.46
C ASP A 74 32.30 26.02 0.42
N ASP A 75 32.75 25.05 -0.39
CA ASP A 75 34.16 24.63 -0.52
C ASP A 75 34.87 25.21 -1.79
N GLU A 76 34.20 26.02 -2.63
CA GLU A 76 34.77 26.77 -3.79
C GLU A 76 34.88 28.28 -3.55
#